data_AF-A0A9Q5JLW0-F1
#
_entry.id   AF-A0A9Q5JLW0-F1
#
_cell.length_a   1.000
_cell.length_b   1.000
_cell.length_c   1.000
_cell.angle_alpha   90.00
_cell.angle_beta   90.00
_cell.angle_gamma   90.00
#
_symmetry.space_group_name_H-M   'P 1'
#
loop_
_entity.id
_entity.type
_entity.pdbx_description
1 polymer ?
#
loop_
_entity_poly.entity_id
_entity_poly.type
_entity_poly.pdbx_seq_one_letter_code
_entity_poly.pdbx_strand_id
1 'polypeptide(L)'
;MKDLLIEYRKTRLNVLNKIKDLENKDSFRMDDLLVYKDILKDLDYTIEWLKYGHQPGIYKAIDRSQCYLVDQQVLAKACDESMYKKISNEEYKNIIEDINNPISYALMKLTPIELECFIMVKCEGLSYSEVANLLGVKRGTIQKHLERAKCKINLEIDKNLFINID
;
A
#
# COMPACT_ATOMS: atom_id res chain seq x y z
N MET A 1 -7.26 22.55 -21.40
CA MET A 1 -7.18 22.72 -19.92
C MET A 1 -6.72 24.14 -19.53
N LYS A 2 -5.60 24.64 -20.05
CA LYS A 2 -5.14 26.02 -19.76
C LYS A 2 -6.14 27.09 -20.22
N ASP A 3 -6.72 26.93 -21.41
CA ASP A 3 -7.71 27.87 -21.95
C ASP A 3 -8.99 27.92 -21.10
N LEU A 4 -9.45 26.77 -20.63
CA LEU A 4 -10.60 26.66 -19.72
C LEU A 4 -10.34 27.40 -18.40
N LEU A 5 -9.16 27.21 -17.80
CA LEU A 5 -8.79 27.90 -16.56
C LEU A 5 -8.75 29.43 -16.75
N ILE A 6 -8.28 29.90 -17.92
CA ILE A 6 -8.24 31.33 -18.25
C ILE A 6 -9.67 31.89 -18.34
N GLU A 7 -10.58 31.20 -19.02
CA GLU A 7 -11.99 31.63 -19.14
C GLU A 7 -12.69 31.67 -17.78
N TYR A 8 -12.51 30.66 -16.92
CA TYR A 8 -13.10 30.68 -15.57
C TYR A 8 -12.58 31.83 -14.71
N ARG A 9 -11.29 32.18 -14.83
CA ARG A 9 -10.71 33.34 -14.13
C ARG A 9 -11.29 34.67 -14.62
N LYS A 10 -11.53 34.81 -15.93
CA LYS A 10 -12.19 35.99 -16.50
C LYS A 10 -13.63 36.11 -15.99
N THR A 11 -14.38 35.02 -16.02
CA THR A 11 -15.77 34.99 -15.52
C THR A 11 -15.84 35.33 -14.04
N ARG A 12 -14.92 34.79 -13.23
CA ARG A 12 -14.79 35.15 -11.80
C ARG A 12 -14.59 36.65 -11.59
N LEU A 13 -13.72 37.28 -12.38
CA LEU A 13 -13.48 38.73 -12.30
C LEU A 13 -14.75 39.53 -12.64
N ASN A 14 -15.50 39.10 -13.66
CA ASN A 14 -16.76 39.74 -14.05
C ASN A 14 -17.82 39.66 -12.93
N VAL A 15 -17.94 38.49 -12.30
CA VAL A 15 -18.84 38.26 -11.16
C VAL A 15 -18.45 39.12 -9.96
N LEU A 16 -17.16 39.23 -9.64
CA LEU A 16 -16.67 40.11 -8.57
C LEU A 16 -17.02 41.58 -8.81
N ASN A 17 -16.86 42.07 -10.04
CA ASN A 17 -17.23 43.43 -10.38
C ASN A 17 -18.74 43.63 -10.23
N LYS A 18 -19.54 42.65 -10.64
CA LYS A 18 -21.00 42.69 -10.50
C LYS A 18 -21.46 42.71 -9.05
N ILE A 19 -20.81 41.96 -8.17
CA ILE A 19 -21.06 41.99 -6.72
C ILE A 19 -20.81 43.39 -6.16
N LYS A 20 -19.66 44.00 -6.49
CA LYS A 20 -19.34 45.37 -6.06
C LYS A 20 -20.37 46.40 -6.53
N ASP A 21 -20.83 46.29 -7.78
CA ASP A 21 -21.86 47.18 -8.32
C ASP A 21 -23.22 47.05 -7.62
N LEU A 22 -23.53 45.84 -7.14
CA LEU A 22 -24.77 45.55 -6.41
C LEU A 22 -24.67 45.98 -4.93
N GLU A 23 -23.51 45.83 -4.30
CA GLU A 23 -23.25 46.30 -2.93
C GLU A 23 -23.33 47.82 -2.81
N ASN A 24 -23.00 48.55 -3.88
CA ASN A 24 -23.12 50.01 -3.95
C ASN A 24 -24.57 50.52 -4.18
N LYS A 25 -25.54 49.65 -4.46
CA LYS A 25 -26.93 50.03 -4.74
C LYS A 25 -27.84 49.57 -3.59
N ASP A 26 -28.18 50.50 -2.72
CA ASP A 26 -28.94 50.22 -1.50
C ASP A 26 -30.33 49.59 -1.77
N SER A 27 -30.55 48.44 -1.12
CA SER A 27 -31.81 47.99 -0.52
C SER A 27 -32.81 47.11 -1.30
N PHE A 28 -32.79 46.97 -2.64
CA PHE A 28 -33.80 46.12 -3.33
C PHE A 28 -33.27 44.82 -3.97
N ARG A 29 -31.97 44.54 -3.92
CA ARG A 29 -31.35 43.42 -4.66
C ARG A 29 -30.49 42.50 -3.78
N MET A 30 -30.93 42.29 -2.54
CA MET A 30 -30.25 41.37 -1.62
C MET A 30 -30.25 39.93 -2.17
N ASP A 31 -31.34 39.49 -2.80
CA ASP A 31 -31.45 38.16 -3.39
C ASP A 31 -30.47 37.96 -4.56
N ASP A 32 -30.36 38.95 -5.45
CA ASP A 32 -29.36 38.93 -6.53
C ASP A 32 -27.94 38.83 -5.95
N LEU A 33 -27.65 39.62 -4.91
CA LEU A 33 -26.33 39.64 -4.28
C LEU A 33 -25.94 38.27 -3.70
N LEU A 34 -26.88 37.58 -3.06
CA LEU A 34 -26.67 36.22 -2.54
C LEU A 34 -26.37 35.24 -3.67
N VAL A 35 -27.14 35.29 -4.75
CA VAL A 35 -26.93 34.44 -5.94
C VAL A 35 -25.54 34.67 -6.54
N TYR A 36 -25.11 35.92 -6.72
CA TYR A 36 -23.77 36.19 -7.24
C TYR A 36 -22.65 35.73 -6.30
N LYS A 37 -22.85 35.81 -4.98
CA LYS A 37 -21.90 35.29 -3.99
C LYS A 37 -21.79 33.77 -4.04
N ASP A 38 -22.89 33.06 -4.29
CA ASP A 38 -22.86 31.60 -4.44
C ASP A 38 -22.22 31.20 -5.78
N ILE A 39 -22.52 31.90 -6.88
CA ILE A 39 -21.81 31.73 -8.16
C ILE A 39 -20.30 31.91 -8.00
N LEU A 40 -19.87 32.89 -7.20
CA LEU A 40 -18.45 33.12 -6.94
C LEU A 40 -17.80 31.92 -6.21
N LYS A 41 -18.48 31.34 -5.22
CA LYS A 41 -18.00 30.14 -4.51
C LYS A 41 -17.85 28.95 -5.45
N ASP A 42 -18.83 28.73 -6.33
CA ASP A 42 -18.78 27.63 -7.30
C ASP A 42 -17.64 27.79 -8.32
N LEU A 43 -17.39 29.04 -8.75
CA LEU A 43 -16.26 29.36 -9.61
C LEU A 43 -14.92 29.12 -8.90
N ASP A 44 -14.79 29.52 -7.64
CA ASP A 44 -13.59 29.26 -6.84
C ASP A 44 -13.34 27.75 -6.66
N TYR A 45 -14.38 26.99 -6.32
CA TYR A 45 -14.32 25.53 -6.22
C TYR A 45 -13.86 24.89 -7.53
N THR A 46 -14.42 25.32 -8.66
CA THR A 46 -14.07 24.78 -9.99
C THR A 46 -12.64 25.15 -10.39
N ILE A 47 -12.20 26.38 -10.09
CA ILE A 47 -10.83 26.83 -10.36
C ILE A 47 -9.82 26.02 -9.56
N GLU A 48 -10.10 25.74 -8.28
CA GLU A 48 -9.23 24.89 -7.45
C GLU A 48 -9.17 23.45 -8.00
N TRP A 49 -10.32 22.88 -8.39
CA TRP A 49 -10.37 21.56 -9.01
C TRP A 49 -9.55 21.49 -10.30
N LEU A 50 -9.68 22.50 -11.18
CA LEU A 50 -8.93 22.57 -12.44
C LEU A 50 -7.43 22.84 -12.24
N LYS A 51 -7.04 23.51 -11.13
CA LYS A 51 -5.65 23.85 -10.82
C LYS A 51 -4.90 22.66 -10.21
N TYR A 52 -5.53 21.97 -9.26
CA TYR A 52 -4.87 20.92 -8.47
C TYR A 52 -5.28 19.49 -8.88
N GLY A 53 -6.42 19.33 -9.55
CA GLY A 53 -6.90 18.03 -10.03
C GLY A 53 -7.49 17.13 -8.94
N HIS A 54 -7.84 17.68 -7.77
CA HIS A 54 -8.45 16.97 -6.63
C HIS A 54 -9.42 17.87 -5.86
N GLN A 55 -10.05 17.31 -4.81
CA GLN A 55 -11.08 18.01 -4.05
C GLN A 55 -10.61 19.23 -3.30
N PRO A 56 -11.24 20.39 -3.51
CA PRO A 56 -10.90 21.64 -2.86
C PRO A 56 -11.31 21.50 -1.39
N GLY A 57 -10.46 21.96 -0.47
CA GLY A 57 -10.68 21.82 0.98
C GLY A 57 -10.20 20.51 1.61
N ILE A 58 -9.76 19.51 0.83
CA ILE A 58 -9.13 18.29 1.39
C ILE A 58 -7.60 18.44 1.37
N TYR A 59 -7.04 19.03 2.42
CA TYR A 59 -5.58 19.22 2.58
C TYR A 59 -4.76 17.91 2.74
N LYS A 60 -5.45 16.78 2.97
CA LYS A 60 -4.85 15.43 3.06
C LYS A 60 -5.15 14.55 1.83
N ALA A 61 -5.61 15.13 0.73
CA ALA A 61 -5.62 14.39 -0.52
C ALA A 61 -4.16 14.02 -0.81
N ILE A 62 -3.91 12.76 -1.13
CA ILE A 62 -2.59 12.30 -1.56
C ILE A 62 -2.24 13.11 -2.79
N ASP A 63 -1.46 14.16 -2.57
CA ASP A 63 -1.11 15.12 -3.60
C ASP A 63 -0.33 14.33 -4.65
N ARG A 64 -0.71 14.45 -5.92
CA ARG A 64 -0.15 13.58 -6.99
C ARG A 64 1.38 13.72 -7.06
N SER A 65 1.92 14.83 -6.56
CA SER A 65 3.33 15.10 -6.32
C SER A 65 4.00 14.09 -5.37
N GLN A 66 3.31 13.57 -4.34
CA GLN A 66 3.82 12.54 -3.43
C GLN A 66 3.94 11.16 -4.09
N CYS A 67 3.08 10.85 -5.07
CA CYS A 67 3.23 9.62 -5.87
C CYS A 67 4.48 9.64 -6.78
N TYR A 68 5.03 10.83 -7.07
CA TYR A 68 6.24 10.99 -7.89
C TYR A 68 7.48 11.40 -7.08
N LEU A 69 7.39 11.52 -5.75
CA LEU A 69 8.56 11.84 -4.92
C LEU A 69 9.56 10.68 -4.84
N VAL A 70 9.12 9.45 -5.11
CA VAL A 70 10.04 8.33 -5.27
C VAL A 70 10.06 7.95 -6.75
N ASP A 71 11.11 8.40 -7.43
CA ASP A 71 11.41 7.97 -8.79
C ASP A 71 11.39 6.43 -8.83
N GLN A 72 10.76 5.85 -9.85
CA GLN A 72 10.76 4.41 -10.05
C GLN A 72 12.18 3.85 -10.11
N GLN A 73 13.15 4.65 -10.59
CA GLN A 73 14.57 4.29 -10.55
C GLN A 73 15.14 4.26 -9.13
N VAL A 74 14.67 5.12 -8.23
CA VAL A 74 15.05 5.13 -6.81
C VAL A 74 14.45 3.92 -6.09
N LEU A 75 13.20 3.56 -6.39
CA LEU A 75 12.61 2.31 -5.88
C LEU A 75 13.35 1.08 -6.39
N ALA A 76 13.64 1.02 -7.69
CA ALA A 76 14.41 -0.08 -8.28
C ALA A 76 15.80 -0.19 -7.65
N LYS A 77 16.53 0.93 -7.52
CA LYS A 77 17.83 0.97 -6.83
C LYS A 77 17.74 0.57 -5.37
N ALA A 78 16.72 1.02 -4.63
CA ALA A 78 16.52 0.65 -3.24
C ALA A 78 16.23 -0.86 -3.09
N CYS A 79 15.47 -1.45 -4.02
CA CYS A 79 15.28 -2.90 -4.09
C CYS A 79 16.58 -3.63 -4.44
N ASP A 80 17.36 -3.14 -5.39
CA ASP A 80 18.67 -3.70 -5.76
C ASP A 80 19.68 -3.60 -4.60
N GLU A 81 19.65 -2.50 -3.85
CA GLU A 81 20.48 -2.24 -2.66
C GLU A 81 20.01 -3.00 -1.43
N SER A 82 18.74 -3.45 -1.37
CA SER A 82 18.18 -4.18 -0.23
C SER A 82 18.87 -5.52 0.05
N MET A 83 19.83 -5.92 -0.79
CA MET A 83 20.52 -7.22 -0.79
C MET A 83 19.57 -8.43 -0.91
N TYR A 84 18.25 -8.19 -1.03
CA TYR A 84 17.27 -9.23 -1.23
C TYR A 84 17.44 -9.83 -2.62
N LYS A 85 17.97 -11.05 -2.67
CA LYS A 85 18.09 -11.82 -3.90
C LYS A 85 17.00 -12.87 -3.91
N LYS A 86 15.99 -12.69 -4.76
CA LYS A 86 14.98 -13.73 -4.99
C LYS A 86 15.66 -14.98 -5.55
N ILE A 87 15.63 -16.09 -4.81
CA ILE A 87 16.31 -17.34 -5.17
C ILE A 87 15.51 -18.14 -6.21
N SER A 88 14.18 -18.12 -6.11
CA SER A 88 13.27 -18.84 -7.02
C SER A 88 12.04 -17.98 -7.33
N ASN A 89 11.47 -18.15 -8.53
CA ASN A 89 10.17 -17.59 -8.88
C ASN A 89 8.99 -18.41 -8.37
N GLU A 90 9.23 -19.65 -7.94
CA GLU A 90 8.21 -20.49 -7.34
C GLU A 90 7.85 -19.99 -5.95
N GLU A 91 6.55 -19.86 -5.70
CA GLU A 91 6.04 -19.52 -4.37
C GLU A 91 6.04 -20.77 -3.49
N TYR A 92 6.42 -20.61 -2.21
CA TYR A 92 6.38 -21.70 -1.23
C TYR A 92 5.01 -22.38 -1.15
N LYS A 93 3.94 -21.59 -1.32
CA LYS A 93 2.56 -22.08 -1.30
C LYS A 93 2.32 -23.16 -2.36
N ASN A 94 2.85 -22.98 -3.57
CA ASN A 94 2.70 -23.96 -4.65
C ASN A 94 3.33 -25.30 -4.28
N ILE A 95 4.48 -25.29 -3.62
CA ILE A 95 5.18 -26.50 -3.17
C ILE A 95 4.43 -27.18 -2.02
N ILE A 96 3.91 -26.39 -1.07
CA ILE A 96 3.19 -26.90 0.11
C ILE A 96 1.83 -27.49 -0.28
N GLU A 97 1.18 -26.95 -1.30
CA GLU A 97 -0.13 -27.43 -1.78
C GLU A 97 -0.01 -28.54 -2.85
N ASP A 98 1.18 -28.78 -3.40
CA ASP A 98 1.40 -29.84 -4.37
C ASP A 98 1.39 -31.22 -3.72
N ILE A 99 0.27 -31.92 -3.86
CA ILE A 99 0.05 -33.28 -3.35
C ILE A 99 1.04 -34.28 -3.95
N ASN A 100 1.57 -34.04 -5.16
CA ASN A 100 2.51 -34.98 -5.78
C ASN A 100 3.95 -34.79 -5.29
N ASN A 101 4.21 -33.73 -4.52
CA ASN A 101 5.54 -33.44 -4.02
C ASN A 101 5.78 -34.15 -2.67
N PRO A 102 6.79 -35.03 -2.53
CA PRO A 102 7.08 -35.72 -1.27
C PRO A 102 7.37 -34.74 -0.11
N ILE A 103 7.91 -33.55 -0.42
CA ILE A 103 8.22 -32.52 0.57
C ILE A 103 6.93 -31.94 1.18
N SER A 104 5.86 -31.82 0.41
CA SER A 104 4.59 -31.25 0.88
C SER A 104 4.00 -32.09 2.02
N TYR A 105 4.11 -33.42 1.93
CA TYR A 105 3.66 -34.34 2.98
C TYR A 105 4.35 -34.10 4.32
N ALA A 106 5.68 -33.88 4.32
CA ALA A 106 6.41 -33.53 5.54
C ALA A 106 5.99 -32.15 6.07
N LEU A 107 5.80 -31.18 5.19
CA LEU A 107 5.49 -29.80 5.55
C LEU A 107 4.06 -29.60 6.06
N MET A 108 3.09 -30.36 5.54
CA MET A 108 1.68 -30.32 5.96
C MET A 108 1.47 -30.76 7.41
N LYS A 109 2.41 -31.50 8.01
CA LYS A 109 2.28 -31.97 9.40
C LYS A 109 2.60 -30.89 10.44
N LEU A 110 3.28 -29.83 10.03
CA LEU A 110 3.64 -28.73 10.91
C LEU A 110 2.41 -27.88 11.24
N THR A 111 2.41 -27.28 12.43
CA THR A 111 1.43 -26.22 12.72
C THR A 111 1.79 -24.96 11.94
N PRO A 112 0.84 -24.03 11.70
CA PRO A 112 1.10 -22.82 10.94
C PRO A 112 2.32 -22.02 11.43
N ILE A 113 2.45 -21.88 12.76
CA ILE A 113 3.58 -21.17 13.39
C ILE A 113 4.91 -21.92 13.17
N GLU A 114 4.90 -23.25 13.29
CA GLU A 114 6.11 -24.04 13.07
C GLU A 114 6.56 -24.01 11.61
N LEU A 115 5.61 -24.06 10.67
CA LEU A 115 5.86 -23.94 9.24
C LEU A 115 6.44 -22.57 8.89
N GLU A 116 5.83 -21.50 9.40
CA GLU A 116 6.29 -20.13 9.18
C GLU A 116 7.70 -19.91 9.74
N CYS A 117 7.94 -20.33 10.99
CA CYS A 117 9.28 -20.28 11.59
C CYS A 117 10.31 -21.09 10.81
N PHE A 118 9.90 -22.25 10.27
CA PHE A 118 10.77 -23.10 9.47
C PHE A 118 11.16 -22.41 8.16
N ILE A 119 10.21 -21.86 7.41
CA ILE A 119 10.46 -21.17 6.14
C ILE A 119 11.38 -19.96 6.35
N MET A 120 11.06 -19.08 7.31
CA MET A 120 11.84 -17.87 7.60
C MET A 120 13.31 -18.18 7.94
N VAL A 121 13.55 -19.23 8.72
CA VAL A 121 14.92 -19.57 9.15
C VAL A 121 15.66 -20.43 8.14
N LYS A 122 15.01 -21.46 7.59
CA LYS A 122 15.68 -22.47 6.75
C LYS A 122 15.65 -22.17 5.28
N CYS A 123 14.60 -21.53 4.78
CA CYS A 123 14.47 -21.17 3.37
C CYS A 123 14.97 -19.74 3.12
N GLU A 124 14.60 -18.79 3.99
CA GLU A 124 14.95 -17.38 3.82
C GLU A 124 16.25 -16.97 4.54
N GLY A 125 16.77 -17.82 5.43
CA GLY A 125 18.07 -17.62 6.08
C GLY A 125 18.09 -16.59 7.21
N LEU A 126 16.92 -16.20 7.74
CA LEU A 126 16.81 -15.27 8.85
C LEU A 126 17.35 -15.88 10.15
N SER A 127 18.00 -15.05 10.96
CA SER A 127 18.45 -15.44 12.30
C SER A 127 17.26 -15.59 13.26
N TYR A 128 17.43 -16.39 14.32
CA TYR A 128 16.36 -16.58 15.31
C TYR A 128 15.96 -15.28 16.01
N SER A 129 16.88 -14.30 16.10
CA SER A 129 16.60 -12.99 16.69
C SER A 129 15.74 -12.15 15.75
N GLU A 130 16.02 -12.16 14.45
CA GLU A 130 15.22 -11.43 13.45
C GLU A 130 13.80 -11.97 13.37
N VAL A 131 13.65 -13.29 13.29
CA VAL A 131 12.33 -13.94 13.26
C VAL A 131 11.55 -13.69 14.55
N ALA A 132 12.23 -13.70 15.70
CA ALA A 132 11.61 -13.38 16.98
C ALA A 132 11.09 -11.94 17.02
N ASN A 133 11.85 -10.99 16.48
CA ASN A 133 11.42 -9.59 16.37
C ASN A 133 10.24 -9.44 15.40
N LEU A 134 10.26 -10.11 14.25
CA LEU A 134 9.18 -10.09 13.25
C LEU A 134 7.87 -10.64 13.81
N LEU A 135 7.92 -11.75 14.55
CA LEU A 135 6.75 -12.40 15.13
C LEU A 135 6.36 -11.86 16.52
N GLY A 136 7.14 -10.91 17.08
CA GLY A 136 6.87 -10.32 18.40
C GLY A 136 7.01 -11.30 19.57
N VAL A 137 7.87 -12.32 19.44
CA VAL A 137 8.08 -13.37 20.45
C VAL A 137 9.53 -13.40 20.94
N LYS A 138 9.82 -14.20 21.97
CA LYS A 138 11.19 -14.40 22.45
C LYS A 138 11.96 -15.35 21.52
N ARG A 139 13.26 -15.13 21.36
CA ARG A 139 14.17 -16.03 20.61
C ARG A 139 14.04 -17.51 20.99
N GLY A 140 13.92 -17.79 22.29
CA GLY A 140 13.75 -19.17 22.79
C GLY A 140 12.44 -19.83 22.34
N THR A 141 11.40 -19.04 22.05
CA THR A 141 10.14 -19.53 21.49
C THR A 141 10.35 -20.02 20.06
N ILE A 142 11.04 -19.23 19.22
CA ILE A 142 11.39 -19.62 17.84
C ILE A 142 12.22 -20.91 17.82
N GLN A 143 13.22 -21.02 18.70
CA GLN A 143 14.02 -22.23 18.82
C GLN A 143 13.15 -23.47 19.10
N LYS A 144 12.21 -23.38 20.06
CA LYS A 144 11.30 -24.49 20.39
C LYS A 144 10.40 -24.87 19.21
N HIS A 145 9.88 -23.89 18.47
CA HIS A 145 9.08 -24.17 17.27
C HIS A 145 9.90 -24.90 16.21
N LEU A 146 11.15 -24.49 15.98
CA LEU A 146 12.05 -25.15 15.04
C LEU A 146 12.46 -26.57 15.48
N GLU A 147 12.68 -26.80 16.77
CA GLU A 147 12.98 -28.13 17.29
C GLU A 147 11.79 -29.08 17.12
N ARG A 148 10.56 -28.60 17.39
CA ARG A 148 9.33 -29.36 17.14
C ARG A 148 9.12 -29.64 15.65
N ALA A 149 9.35 -28.63 14.81
CA ALA A 149 9.29 -28.74 13.36
C ALA A 149 10.20 -29.85 12.85
N LYS A 150 11.49 -29.82 13.24
CA LYS A 150 12.47 -30.86 12.87
C LYS A 150 12.05 -32.25 13.34
N CYS A 151 11.56 -32.36 14.57
CA CYS A 151 11.09 -33.65 15.10
C CYS A 151 9.94 -34.22 14.25
N LYS A 152 8.95 -33.39 13.90
CA LYS A 152 7.83 -33.81 13.04
C LYS A 152 8.28 -34.20 11.64
N ILE A 153 9.15 -33.40 11.03
CA ILE A 153 9.68 -33.69 9.69
C ILE A 153 10.45 -35.01 9.68
N ASN A 154 11.35 -35.23 10.65
CA ASN A 154 12.11 -36.48 10.74
C ASN A 154 11.19 -37.69 10.96
N LEU A 155 10.17 -37.56 11.81
CA LEU A 155 9.19 -38.62 12.01
C LEU A 155 8.41 -38.96 10.74
N GLU A 156 8.09 -37.96 9.92
CA GLU A 156 7.43 -38.18 8.63
C GLU A 156 8.41 -38.83 7.64
N ILE A 157 9.66 -38.38 7.56
CA ILE A 157 10.67 -39.02 6.69
C ILE A 157 10.84 -40.50 7.05
N ASP A 158 10.88 -40.85 8.34
CA ASP A 158 11.10 -42.24 8.78
C ASP A 158 9.87 -43.15 8.58
N LYS A 159 8.66 -42.60 8.63
CA LYS A 159 7.41 -43.39 8.71
C LYS A 159 6.51 -43.26 7.49
N ASN A 160 6.68 -42.22 6.70
CA ASN A 160 5.76 -41.90 5.62
C ASN A 160 6.22 -42.58 4.33
N LEU A 161 5.42 -43.56 3.88
CA LEU A 161 5.67 -44.35 2.69
C LEU A 161 5.79 -43.51 1.40
N PHE A 162 5.22 -42.30 1.40
CA PHE A 162 5.22 -41.40 0.25
C PHE A 162 6.48 -40.51 0.18
N ILE A 163 7.33 -40.54 1.20
CA ILE A 163 8.59 -39.79 1.27
C ILE A 163 9.73 -40.79 1.08
N ASN A 164 9.94 -41.25 -0.15
CA ASN A 164 11.15 -42.03 -0.48
C ASN A 164 12.29 -41.06 -0.76
N ILE A 165 13.25 -40.99 0.16
CA ILE A 165 14.53 -40.35 -0.04
C ILE A 165 15.52 -41.49 -0.35
N ASP A 166 15.63 -41.85 -1.63
CA ASP A 166 16.74 -42.66 -2.15
C ASP A 166 18.00 -41.78 -2.34
#